data_AF-A0AAW0WD61-F1
#
_entry.id   AF-A0AAW0WD61-F1
#
_cell.length_a   1.000
_cell.length_b   1.000
_cell.length_c   1.000
_cell.angle_alpha   90.00
_cell.angle_beta   90.00
_cell.angle_gamma   90.00
#
_symmetry.space_group_name_H-M   'P 1'
#
loop_
_entity.id
_entity.type
_entity.pdbx_description
1 polymer ?
#
loop_
_entity_poly.entity_id
_entity_poly.type
_entity_poly.pdbx_seq_one_letter_code
_entity_poly.pdbx_strand_id
1 'polypeptide(L)'
;VLECITDDISLHQLLWSRIDDRPIRTGGVRKEGQGSLVFLQVQEEDAAVYNCSVVNDVHRNPVTQMIELSVLKAPCVEVTMSLRNNIGNLSKPIRNGESVVRITCSTEGLPSPEISWYRNGVSIPVSARHKFHTIASEKNSTKQQLVITDIRIG
;
A
#
# COMPACT_ATOMS: atom_id res chain seq x y z
N VAL A 1 -17.76 -4.54 1.57
CA VAL A 1 -18.81 -5.57 1.76
C VAL A 1 -18.29 -6.83 1.12
N LEU A 2 -18.43 -7.98 1.78
CA LEU A 2 -18.18 -9.29 1.17
C LEU A 2 -19.55 -9.88 0.82
N GLU A 3 -19.82 -9.99 -0.47
CA GLU A 3 -21.10 -10.47 -0.97
C GLU A 3 -21.05 -12.00 -1.10
N CYS A 4 -22.05 -12.64 -0.53
CA CYS A 4 -22.33 -14.05 -0.76
C CYS A 4 -23.84 -14.15 -0.94
N ILE A 5 -24.24 -14.44 -2.16
CA ILE A 5 -25.63 -14.41 -2.62
C ILE A 5 -25.95 -15.78 -3.19
N THR A 6 -27.19 -16.18 -3.02
CA THR A 6 -27.66 -17.50 -3.39
C THR A 6 -29.14 -17.42 -3.71
N ASP A 7 -29.52 -18.08 -4.80
CA ASP A 7 -30.88 -18.02 -5.34
C ASP A 7 -31.82 -19.03 -4.66
N ASP A 8 -31.26 -19.92 -3.83
CA ASP A 8 -32.01 -20.94 -3.12
C ASP A 8 -32.55 -20.35 -1.80
N ILE A 9 -33.86 -20.21 -1.69
CA ILE A 9 -34.54 -19.60 -0.55
C ILE A 9 -34.70 -20.62 0.60
N SER A 10 -34.38 -21.90 0.36
CA SER A 10 -34.53 -22.99 1.33
C SER A 10 -33.30 -23.25 2.21
N LEU A 11 -32.25 -22.45 2.08
CA LEU A 11 -30.99 -22.65 2.80
C LEU A 11 -31.20 -22.49 4.30
N HIS A 12 -30.77 -23.51 5.04
CA HIS A 12 -30.93 -23.51 6.49
C HIS A 12 -29.91 -22.58 7.15
N GLN A 13 -28.68 -22.48 6.64
CA GLN A 13 -27.60 -21.66 7.25
C GLN A 13 -26.56 -21.15 6.23
N LEU A 14 -26.35 -19.82 6.19
CA LEU A 14 -25.17 -19.17 5.58
C LEU A 14 -24.15 -18.81 6.67
N LEU A 15 -22.94 -19.35 6.53
CA LEU A 15 -21.86 -19.20 7.49
C LEU A 15 -20.64 -18.55 6.84
N TRP A 16 -20.09 -17.56 7.54
CA TRP A 16 -18.80 -16.99 7.21
C TRP A 16 -17.73 -17.53 8.15
N SER A 17 -16.59 -17.89 7.60
CA SER A 17 -15.37 -18.19 8.35
C SER A 17 -14.16 -17.54 7.68
N ARG A 18 -13.06 -17.41 8.43
CA ARG A 18 -11.76 -17.10 7.84
C ARG A 18 -11.03 -18.40 7.54
N ILE A 19 -10.29 -18.46 6.45
CA ILE A 19 -9.47 -19.63 6.08
C ILE A 19 -8.28 -19.81 7.04
N ASP A 20 -7.84 -18.74 7.71
CA ASP A 20 -6.76 -18.77 8.71
C ASP A 20 -7.23 -19.22 10.11
N ASP A 21 -8.48 -19.71 10.22
CA ASP A 21 -9.15 -20.14 11.46
C ASP A 21 -9.23 -19.08 12.58
N ARG A 22 -8.87 -17.82 12.30
CA ARG A 22 -9.05 -16.73 13.27
C ARG A 22 -10.52 -16.33 13.34
N PRO A 23 -11.00 -15.88 14.52
CA PRO A 23 -12.36 -15.40 14.64
C PRO A 23 -12.57 -14.13 13.80
N ILE A 24 -13.74 -14.01 13.18
CA ILE A 24 -14.17 -12.76 12.56
C ILE A 24 -14.42 -11.74 13.67
N ARG A 25 -13.83 -10.54 13.53
CA ARG A 25 -13.98 -9.45 14.49
C ARG A 25 -15.47 -9.12 14.69
N THR A 26 -15.91 -9.01 15.94
CA THR A 26 -17.33 -8.81 16.29
C THR A 26 -17.74 -7.34 16.33
N GLY A 27 -16.85 -6.46 16.79
CA GLY A 27 -17.11 -5.02 16.82
C GLY A 27 -16.94 -4.42 15.43
N GLY A 28 -17.95 -3.74 14.89
CA GLY A 28 -17.86 -3.06 13.58
C GLY A 28 -18.00 -3.98 12.36
N VAL A 29 -18.40 -5.24 12.55
CA VAL A 29 -18.75 -6.16 11.46
C VAL A 29 -20.17 -6.67 11.71
N ARG A 30 -21.01 -6.66 10.68
CA ARG A 30 -22.40 -7.15 10.77
C ARG A 30 -22.76 -7.97 9.54
N LYS A 31 -23.73 -8.88 9.70
CA LYS A 31 -24.39 -9.53 8.57
C LYS A 31 -25.53 -8.63 8.08
N GLU A 32 -25.73 -8.55 6.77
CA GLU A 32 -26.78 -7.77 6.13
C GLU A 32 -27.47 -8.55 5.00
N GLY A 33 -28.77 -8.28 4.80
CA GLY A 33 -29.56 -8.85 3.71
C GLY A 33 -29.57 -10.38 3.71
N GLN A 34 -29.28 -10.97 2.54
CA GLN A 34 -29.22 -12.42 2.31
C GLN A 34 -27.97 -13.11 2.88
N GLY A 35 -27.18 -12.41 3.69
CA GLY A 35 -26.01 -12.98 4.36
C GLY A 35 -24.67 -12.36 3.96
N SER A 36 -24.68 -11.17 3.36
CA SER A 36 -23.45 -10.43 3.09
C SER A 36 -22.77 -9.99 4.38
N LEU A 37 -21.43 -10.02 4.41
CA LEU A 37 -20.64 -9.57 5.56
C LEU A 37 -20.16 -8.14 5.35
N VAL A 38 -20.57 -7.25 6.24
CA VAL A 38 -20.34 -5.80 6.12
C VAL A 38 -19.42 -5.34 7.23
N PHE A 39 -18.26 -4.82 6.84
CA PHE A 39 -17.30 -4.15 7.73
C PHE A 39 -17.62 -2.65 7.72
N LEU A 40 -18.05 -2.12 8.86
CA LEU A 40 -18.38 -0.70 9.04
C LEU A 40 -17.12 0.18 9.06
N GLN A 41 -16.06 -0.36 9.64
CA GLN A 41 -14.73 0.24 9.65
C GLN A 41 -13.71 -0.88 9.46
N VAL A 42 -13.03 -0.88 8.32
CA VAL A 42 -12.02 -1.87 7.98
C VAL A 42 -10.73 -1.57 8.74
N GLN A 43 -10.12 -2.60 9.31
CA GLN A 43 -8.84 -2.57 10.01
C GLN A 43 -7.86 -3.56 9.37
N GLU A 44 -6.55 -3.39 9.61
CA GLU A 44 -5.52 -4.23 9.00
C GLU A 44 -5.71 -5.72 9.31
N GLU A 45 -6.13 -6.06 10.53
CA GLU A 45 -6.43 -7.41 10.97
C GLU A 45 -7.62 -8.08 10.25
N ASP A 46 -8.47 -7.29 9.59
CA ASP A 46 -9.57 -7.84 8.79
C ASP A 46 -9.05 -8.47 7.48
N ALA A 47 -7.81 -8.18 7.06
CA ALA A 47 -7.22 -8.78 5.87
C ALA A 47 -7.12 -10.30 6.01
N ALA A 48 -7.78 -11.01 5.08
CA ALA A 48 -7.79 -12.48 5.03
C ALA A 48 -8.51 -12.99 3.79
N VAL A 49 -8.38 -14.30 3.56
CA VAL A 49 -9.31 -15.06 2.73
C VAL A 49 -10.49 -15.50 3.61
N TYR A 50 -11.68 -15.05 3.25
CA TYR A 50 -12.94 -15.42 3.87
C TYR A 50 -13.61 -16.53 3.06
N ASN A 51 -14.27 -17.44 3.75
CA ASN A 51 -15.06 -18.51 3.17
C ASN A 51 -16.53 -18.27 3.51
N CYS A 52 -17.35 -18.09 2.48
CA CYS A 52 -18.79 -18.24 2.62
C CYS A 52 -19.16 -19.70 2.40
N SER A 53 -19.84 -20.30 3.36
CA SER A 53 -20.31 -21.68 3.30
C SER A 53 -21.82 -21.72 3.45
N VAL A 54 -22.46 -22.46 2.56
CA VAL A 54 -23.90 -22.55 2.50
C VAL A 54 -24.31 -24.02 2.57
N VAL A 55 -25.12 -24.36 3.59
CA VAL A 55 -25.58 -25.73 3.85
C VAL A 55 -27.08 -25.81 3.63
N ASN A 56 -27.48 -26.61 2.64
CA ASN A 56 -28.87 -26.87 2.30
C ASN A 56 -29.48 -28.05 3.08
N ASP A 57 -28.69 -29.08 3.28
CA ASP A 57 -29.02 -30.31 4.01
C ASP A 57 -27.76 -30.76 4.75
N VAL A 58 -27.89 -31.13 6.01
CA VAL A 58 -26.78 -31.60 6.86
C VAL A 58 -26.09 -32.83 6.26
N HIS A 59 -26.78 -33.59 5.40
CA HIS A 59 -26.24 -34.78 4.72
C HIS A 59 -25.53 -34.47 3.40
N ARG A 60 -25.57 -33.21 2.92
CA ARG A 60 -24.88 -32.78 1.71
C ARG A 60 -23.64 -31.97 2.06
N ASN A 61 -22.66 -32.03 1.17
CA ASN A 61 -21.49 -31.18 1.26
C ASN A 61 -21.92 -29.71 1.13
N PRO A 62 -21.35 -28.80 1.94
CA PRO A 62 -21.57 -27.37 1.78
C PRO A 62 -21.11 -26.88 0.42
N VAL A 63 -21.83 -25.91 -0.15
CA VAL A 63 -21.35 -25.11 -1.27
C VAL A 63 -20.56 -23.95 -0.70
N THR A 64 -19.33 -23.74 -1.18
CA THR A 64 -18.43 -22.72 -0.62
C THR A 64 -17.89 -21.77 -1.68
N GLN A 65 -17.62 -20.53 -1.26
CA GLN A 65 -16.94 -19.52 -2.07
C GLN A 65 -15.90 -18.77 -1.24
N MET A 66 -14.68 -18.68 -1.77
CA MET A 66 -13.58 -17.96 -1.15
C MET A 66 -13.47 -16.54 -1.71
N ILE A 67 -13.26 -15.57 -0.83
CA ILE A 67 -13.12 -14.15 -1.16
C ILE A 67 -11.93 -13.58 -0.40
N GLU A 68 -10.99 -12.96 -1.12
CA GLU A 68 -9.85 -12.28 -0.51
C GLU A 68 -10.20 -10.83 -0.19
N LEU A 69 -10.10 -10.45 1.09
CA LEU A 69 -10.19 -9.07 1.55
C LEU A 69 -8.77 -8.52 1.75
N SER A 70 -8.39 -7.59 0.88
CA SER A 70 -7.17 -6.79 1.03
C SER A 70 -7.50 -5.42 1.66
N VAL A 71 -6.73 -5.02 2.66
CA VAL A 71 -6.88 -3.72 3.33
C VAL A 71 -5.81 -2.78 2.84
N LEU A 72 -6.20 -1.65 2.25
CA LEU A 72 -5.26 -0.68 1.69
C LEU A 72 -4.81 0.32 2.76
N LYS A 73 -3.52 0.67 2.74
CA LYS A 73 -2.94 1.69 3.61
C LYS A 73 -2.53 2.89 2.78
N ALA A 74 -3.07 4.06 3.12
CA ALA A 74 -2.71 5.31 2.47
C ALA A 74 -1.20 5.57 2.58
N PRO A 75 -0.55 6.13 1.54
CA PRO A 75 0.86 6.45 1.58
C PRO A 75 1.20 7.48 2.67
N CYS A 76 2.14 7.16 3.55
CA CYS A 76 2.87 8.12 4.37
C CYS A 76 4.18 8.49 3.66
N VAL A 77 4.55 9.77 3.63
CA VAL A 77 5.69 10.27 2.86
C VAL A 77 6.63 11.08 3.75
N GLU A 78 7.91 10.72 3.73
CA GLU A 78 8.98 11.47 4.37
C GLU A 78 10.03 11.89 3.34
N VAL A 79 10.38 13.18 3.31
CA VAL A 79 11.36 13.74 2.38
C VAL A 79 12.52 14.37 3.13
N THR A 80 13.74 13.98 2.77
CA THR A 80 14.97 14.55 3.31
C THR A 80 15.86 15.04 2.17
N MET A 81 16.61 16.12 2.41
CA MET A 81 17.58 16.65 1.45
C MET A 81 18.96 16.69 2.10
N SER A 82 19.98 16.27 1.34
CA SER A 82 21.37 16.48 1.70
C SER A 82 22.14 17.11 0.54
N LEU A 83 22.99 18.05 0.87
CA LEU A 83 23.95 18.65 -0.04
C LEU A 83 25.33 18.10 0.31
N ARG A 84 26.00 17.45 -0.65
CA ARG A 84 27.43 17.16 -0.52
C ARG A 84 28.20 18.12 -1.38
N ASN A 85 29.03 18.92 -0.72
CA ASN A 85 30.16 19.58 -1.34
C ASN A 85 31.32 18.59 -1.25
N ASN A 86 31.92 18.28 -2.39
CA ASN A 86 33.19 17.56 -2.57
C ASN A 86 34.41 18.28 -1.95
N ILE A 87 34.19 19.38 -1.23
CA ILE A 87 35.20 20.10 -0.44
C ILE A 87 34.84 19.85 1.02
N GLY A 88 35.67 19.09 1.75
CA GLY A 88 35.47 18.69 3.16
C GLY A 88 35.41 19.82 4.19
N ASN A 89 35.12 21.06 3.79
CA ASN A 89 34.92 22.22 4.63
C ASN A 89 33.57 22.87 4.30
N LEU A 90 32.61 22.78 5.23
CA LEU A 90 31.27 23.39 5.12
C LEU A 90 31.30 24.94 5.01
N SER A 91 32.47 25.56 5.17
CA SER A 91 32.67 27.02 5.18
C SER A 91 33.04 27.63 3.82
N LYS A 92 33.21 26.84 2.75
CA LYS A 92 33.52 27.37 1.41
C LYS A 92 32.28 27.51 0.53
N PRO A 93 32.16 28.60 -0.24
CA PRO A 93 31.06 28.78 -1.18
C PRO A 93 31.03 27.62 -2.18
N ILE A 94 29.82 27.13 -2.44
CA ILE A 94 29.52 26.07 -3.42
C ILE A 94 30.08 26.49 -4.77
N ARG A 95 30.96 25.65 -5.35
CA ARG A 95 31.50 25.86 -6.69
C ARG A 95 30.58 25.25 -7.74
N ASN A 96 30.38 25.99 -8.84
CA ASN A 96 29.60 25.52 -9.98
C ASN A 96 30.17 24.21 -10.52
N GLY A 97 29.30 23.21 -10.75
CA GLY A 97 29.72 21.91 -11.33
C GLY A 97 30.26 20.89 -10.33
N GLU A 98 30.53 21.28 -9.09
CA GLU A 98 31.19 20.41 -8.10
C GLU A 98 30.21 19.85 -7.04
N SER A 99 29.01 20.43 -6.91
CA SER A 99 28.07 20.05 -5.86
C SER A 99 26.99 19.07 -6.32
N VAL A 100 26.64 18.14 -5.42
CA VAL A 100 25.61 17.13 -5.65
C VAL A 100 24.52 17.25 -4.58
N VAL A 101 23.28 17.49 -5.01
CA VAL A 101 22.10 17.42 -4.15
C VAL A 101 21.52 16.02 -4.23
N ARG A 102 21.17 15.48 -3.07
CA ARG A 102 20.41 14.23 -2.93
C ARG A 102 19.13 14.53 -2.20
N ILE A 103 18.00 14.26 -2.84
CA ILE A 103 16.68 14.31 -2.22
C ILE A 103 16.22 12.88 -2.07
N THR A 104 16.01 12.43 -0.84
CA THR A 104 15.53 11.08 -0.53
C THR A 104 14.08 11.17 -0.11
N CYS A 105 13.25 10.41 -0.82
CA CYS A 105 11.85 10.19 -0.50
C CYS A 105 11.69 8.76 0.04
N SER A 106 11.17 8.64 1.25
CA SER A 106 10.78 7.36 1.86
C SER A 106 9.26 7.35 1.95
N THR A 107 8.66 6.24 1.58
CA THR A 107 7.21 6.06 1.60
C THR A 107 6.84 4.76 2.28
N GLU A 108 5.72 4.75 2.98
CA GLU A 108 5.06 3.54 3.47
C GLU A 108 3.62 3.53 2.99
N GLY A 109 3.09 2.38 2.58
CA GLY A 109 1.71 2.25 2.12
C GLY A 109 1.44 0.83 1.62
N LEU A 110 0.19 0.47 1.42
CA LEU A 110 -0.18 -0.85 0.89
C LEU A 110 -1.23 -0.68 -0.22
N PRO A 111 -0.95 -1.09 -1.48
CA PRO A 111 0.33 -1.64 -1.96
C PRO A 111 1.48 -0.62 -1.84
N SER A 112 2.71 -1.10 -1.99
CA SER A 112 3.90 -0.24 -1.91
C SER A 112 3.79 0.97 -2.87
N PRO A 113 3.96 2.21 -2.37
CA PRO A 113 3.80 3.39 -3.22
C PRO A 113 4.90 3.52 -4.28
N GLU A 114 4.56 4.08 -5.44
CA GLU A 114 5.53 4.47 -6.47
C GLU A 114 5.96 5.93 -6.29
N ILE A 115 7.24 6.23 -6.53
CA ILE A 115 7.81 7.58 -6.38
C ILE A 115 8.06 8.19 -7.76
N SER A 116 7.53 9.39 -7.98
CA SER A 116 7.76 10.23 -9.16
C SER A 116 8.22 11.62 -8.77
N TRP A 117 9.20 12.16 -9.49
CA TRP A 117 9.82 13.44 -9.16
C TRP A 117 9.37 14.57 -10.09
N TYR A 118 8.98 15.69 -9.50
CA TYR A 118 8.51 16.87 -10.22
C TYR A 118 9.26 18.12 -9.76
N ARG A 119 9.41 19.09 -10.67
CA ARG A 119 9.87 20.44 -10.37
C ARG A 119 8.85 21.44 -10.90
N ASN A 120 8.24 22.21 -10.01
CA ASN A 120 7.21 23.21 -10.35
C ASN A 120 6.07 22.61 -11.20
N GLY A 121 5.63 21.40 -10.87
CA GLY A 121 4.59 20.67 -11.60
C GLY A 121 5.04 19.97 -12.89
N VAL A 122 6.30 20.12 -13.31
CA VAL A 122 6.85 19.45 -14.50
C VAL A 122 7.63 18.21 -14.08
N SER A 123 7.33 17.07 -14.71
CA SER A 123 8.05 15.80 -14.44
C SER A 123 9.54 15.94 -14.75
N ILE A 124 10.38 15.44 -13.85
CA ILE A 124 11.83 15.42 -14.05
C ILE A 124 12.17 14.13 -14.82
N PRO A 125 12.67 14.20 -16.06
CA PRO A 125 13.16 13.01 -16.75
C PRO A 125 14.54 12.60 -16.22
N VAL A 126 14.83 11.30 -16.28
CA VAL A 126 16.19 10.79 -16.08
C VAL A 126 17.11 11.38 -17.16
N SER A 127 18.24 11.95 -16.75
CA SER A 127 19.20 12.57 -17.67
C SER A 127 20.62 12.47 -17.11
N ALA A 128 21.59 13.15 -17.74
CA ALA A 128 22.94 13.28 -17.15
C ALA A 128 22.91 14.01 -15.80
N ARG A 129 22.02 14.99 -15.66
CA ARG A 129 21.89 15.86 -14.48
C ARG A 129 21.01 15.27 -13.38
N HIS A 130 19.99 14.50 -13.74
CA HIS A 130 19.02 13.92 -12.79
C HIS A 130 19.09 12.39 -12.85
N LYS A 131 19.43 11.77 -11.74
CA LYS A 131 19.43 10.30 -11.60
C LYS A 131 18.47 9.89 -10.49
N PHE A 132 17.69 8.85 -10.74
CA PHE A 132 16.85 8.21 -9.73
C PHE A 132 17.54 6.94 -9.26
N HIS A 133 17.64 6.76 -7.95
CA HIS A 133 18.22 5.58 -7.33
C HIS A 133 17.24 5.01 -6.32
N THR A 134 16.68 3.84 -6.62
CA THR A 134 15.86 3.10 -5.65
C THR A 134 16.79 2.49 -4.60
N ILE A 135 16.65 2.96 -3.37
CA ILE A 135 17.42 2.50 -2.20
C ILE A 135 16.79 1.23 -1.62
N ALA A 136 15.47 1.20 -1.53
CA ALA A 136 14.69 0.06 -1.04
C ALA A 136 13.32 0.01 -1.71
N SER A 137 12.81 -1.20 -1.93
CA SER A 137 11.48 -1.46 -2.50
C SER A 137 10.96 -2.76 -1.90
N GLU A 138 10.11 -2.63 -0.89
CA GLU A 138 9.47 -3.71 -0.15
C GLU A 138 7.97 -3.74 -0.46
N LYS A 139 7.23 -4.73 0.08
CA LYS A 139 5.79 -4.89 -0.18
C LYS A 139 4.95 -3.70 0.28
N ASN A 140 5.41 -2.97 1.29
CA ASN A 140 4.68 -1.85 1.90
C ASN A 140 5.53 -0.57 2.03
N SER A 141 6.71 -0.52 1.41
CA SER A 141 7.61 0.62 1.52
C SER A 141 8.45 0.80 0.27
N THR A 142 8.63 2.05 -0.15
CA THR A 142 9.54 2.41 -1.23
C THR A 142 10.40 3.58 -0.79
N LYS A 143 11.71 3.46 -0.99
CA LYS A 143 12.69 4.53 -0.76
C LYS A 143 13.47 4.81 -2.03
N GLN A 144 13.39 6.03 -2.52
CA GLN A 144 14.09 6.46 -3.73
C GLN A 144 14.81 7.79 -3.50
N GLN A 145 15.97 7.94 -4.14
CA GLN A 145 16.77 9.14 -4.10
C GLN A 145 16.88 9.78 -5.49
N LEU A 146 16.51 11.05 -5.58
CA LEU A 146 16.85 11.92 -6.71
C LEU A 146 18.22 12.55 -6.45
N VAL A 147 19.17 12.23 -7.33
CA VAL A 147 20.51 12.82 -7.36
C VAL A 147 20.55 13.88 -8.46
N ILE A 148 20.90 15.11 -8.08
CA ILE A 148 21.04 16.25 -8.96
C ILE A 148 22.51 16.67 -8.98
N THR A 149 23.16 16.58 -10.14
CA THR A 149 24.54 17.03 -10.35
C THR A 149 24.59 18.42 -11.00
N ASP A 150 25.81 18.94 -11.17
CA ASP A 150 26.08 20.15 -11.95
C ASP A 150 25.25 21.36 -11.51
N ILE A 151 25.18 21.55 -10.20
CA ILE A 151 24.46 22.69 -9.62
C ILE A 151 25.19 23.96 -10.02
N ARG A 152 24.43 24.88 -10.63
CA ARG A 152 24.86 26.23 -10.98
C ARG A 152 24.18 27.18 -10.00
N ILE A 153 24.97 27.90 -9.22
CA ILE A 153 24.47 29.02 -8.43
C ILE A 153 24.59 30.25 -9.33
N GLY A 154 23.45 30.88 -9.59
CA GLY A 154 23.35 32.19 -10.24
C GLY A 154 23.52 33.30 -9.22
#